data_AF-H1VRN6-F1
#
_entry.id   AF-H1VRN6-F1
#
_cell.length_a   1.000
_cell.length_b   1.000
_cell.length_c   1.000
_cell.angle_alpha   90.00
_cell.angle_beta   90.00
_cell.angle_gamma   90.00
#
_symmetry.space_group_name_H-M   'P 1'
#
loop_
_entity.id
_entity.type
_entity.pdbx_description
1 polymer ?
#
loop_
_entity_poly.entity_id
_entity_poly.type
_entity_poly.pdbx_seq_one_letter_code
_entity_poly.pdbx_strand_id
1 'polypeptide(L)'
;MGDVLGGVDGVYKLDVGGNACALGGAYKAVWALERAEGESFDELIGKRWKEEGAIQKVDDGFKDGVFQRYQPIVGAFEEMEKTILKVAHN
;
A
#
# COMPACT_ATOMS: atom_id res chain seq x y z
N MET A 1 19.66 -9.89 1.84
CA MET A 1 18.32 -10.21 1.31
C MET A 1 17.33 -9.71 2.34
N GLY A 2 16.50 -8.71 1.99
CA GLY A 2 15.50 -8.14 2.90
C GLY A 2 14.17 -8.86 2.71
N ASP A 3 13.51 -9.20 3.81
CA ASP A 3 12.16 -9.77 3.79
C ASP A 3 11.11 -8.66 3.65
N VAL A 4 9.99 -8.99 3.01
CA VAL A 4 8.83 -8.11 2.94
C VAL A 4 8.16 -8.08 4.30
N LEU A 5 8.11 -6.90 4.92
CA LEU A 5 7.30 -6.68 6.11
C LEU A 5 5.84 -6.55 5.68
N GLY A 6 5.07 -7.61 5.85
CA GLY A 6 3.64 -7.61 5.54
C GLY A 6 2.76 -7.29 6.74
N GLY A 7 1.50 -6.97 6.45
CA GLY A 7 0.47 -6.85 7.49
C GLY A 7 0.21 -8.20 8.17
N VAL A 8 -0.48 -8.16 9.31
CA VAL A 8 -0.86 -9.36 10.08
C VAL A 8 -1.74 -10.32 9.28
N ASP A 9 -2.54 -9.80 8.34
CA ASP A 9 -3.46 -10.58 7.51
C ASP A 9 -2.83 -11.09 6.20
N GLY A 10 -1.56 -10.76 5.94
CA GLY A 10 -0.82 -11.15 4.74
C GLY A 10 -0.32 -10.00 3.88
N VAL A 11 0.38 -10.36 2.80
CA VAL A 11 0.73 -9.46 1.70
C VAL A 11 -0.07 -9.84 0.48
N TYR A 12 -0.78 -8.86 -0.07
CA TYR A 12 -1.61 -9.03 -1.26
C TYR A 12 -1.05 -8.16 -2.38
N LYS A 13 -1.04 -8.72 -3.59
CA LYS A 13 -0.74 -8.01 -4.82
C LYS A 13 -2.01 -7.80 -5.60
N LEU A 14 -2.22 -6.56 -6.03
CA LEU A 14 -3.28 -6.21 -6.97
C LEU A 14 -2.83 -6.58 -8.39
N ASP A 15 -3.52 -7.51 -9.03
CA ASP A 15 -3.22 -7.99 -10.38
C ASP A 15 -3.95 -7.18 -11.45
N VAL A 16 -3.50 -5.93 -11.63
CA VAL A 16 -4.08 -4.96 -12.58
C VAL A 16 -3.05 -4.54 -13.63
N GLY A 17 -2.13 -5.44 -13.97
CA GLY A 17 -1.07 -5.18 -14.97
C GLY A 17 -0.10 -4.06 -14.57
N GLY A 18 0.07 -3.81 -13.26
CA GLY A 18 0.99 -2.79 -12.73
C GLY A 18 0.47 -1.35 -12.76
N ASN A 19 -0.78 -1.13 -13.16
CA ASN A 19 -1.35 0.20 -13.37
C ASN A 19 -2.32 0.64 -12.25
N ALA A 20 -2.07 0.26 -11.00
CA ALA A 20 -2.96 0.53 -9.87
C ALA A 20 -3.32 2.02 -9.72
N CYS A 21 -2.34 2.92 -9.89
CA CYS A 21 -2.57 4.37 -9.82
C CYS A 21 -3.47 4.87 -10.96
N ALA A 22 -3.26 4.40 -12.18
CA ALA A 22 -4.07 4.78 -13.33
C ALA A 22 -5.51 4.25 -13.19
N LEU A 23 -5.66 3.02 -12.71
CA LEU A 23 -6.96 2.41 -12.44
C LEU A 23 -7.73 3.21 -11.36
N GLY A 24 -7.07 3.60 -10.28
CA GLY A 24 -7.67 4.45 -9.25
C GLY A 24 -8.14 5.81 -9.81
N GLY A 25 -7.34 6.44 -10.68
CA GLY A 25 -7.72 7.68 -11.36
C GLY A 25 -8.94 7.51 -12.27
N ALA A 26 -8.97 6.45 -13.07
CA ALA A 26 -10.12 6.13 -13.93
C ALA A 26 -11.40 5.90 -13.11
N TYR A 27 -11.31 5.17 -11.98
CA TYR A 27 -12.45 4.96 -11.10
C TYR A 27 -12.94 6.24 -10.41
N LYS A 28 -12.04 7.16 -10.06
CA LYS A 28 -12.44 8.47 -9.54
C LYS A 28 -13.19 9.29 -10.59
N ALA A 29 -12.77 9.22 -11.86
CA ALA A 29 -13.50 9.86 -12.96
C ALA A 29 -14.89 9.25 -13.16
N VAL A 30 -15.01 7.92 -13.13
CA VAL A 30 -16.30 7.22 -13.17
C VAL A 30 -17.20 7.65 -12.00
N TRP A 31 -16.68 7.68 -10.78
CA TRP A 31 -17.45 8.12 -9.61
C TRP A 31 -17.89 9.58 -9.73
N ALA A 32 -17.06 10.46 -10.27
CA ALA A 32 -17.44 11.85 -10.49
C ALA A 32 -18.61 12.02 -11.49
N LEU A 33 -18.74 11.10 -12.45
CA LEU A 33 -19.75 11.16 -13.51
C LEU A 33 -21.03 10.39 -13.17
N GLU A 34 -20.90 9.23 -12.52
CA GLU A 34 -21.97 8.23 -12.45
C GLU A 34 -22.55 8.02 -11.05
N ARG A 35 -22.01 8.70 -10.01
CA ARG A 35 -22.52 8.55 -8.64
C ARG A 35 -23.96 9.02 -8.51
N ALA A 36 -24.74 8.29 -7.71
CA ALA A 36 -26.00 8.82 -7.21
C ALA A 36 -25.77 9.98 -6.23
N GLU A 37 -26.80 10.76 -5.96
CA GLU A 37 -26.72 11.84 -4.97
C GLU A 37 -26.33 11.27 -3.60
N GLY A 38 -25.23 11.79 -3.03
CA GLY A 38 -24.69 11.35 -1.75
C GLY A 38 -23.92 10.02 -1.78
N GLU A 39 -23.83 9.32 -2.92
CA GLU A 39 -23.12 8.05 -3.02
C GLU A 39 -21.60 8.23 -2.92
N SER A 40 -20.98 7.48 -2.02
CA SER A 40 -19.53 7.48 -1.81
C SER A 40 -18.78 6.73 -2.90
N PHE A 41 -17.47 6.96 -2.97
CA PHE A 41 -16.61 6.28 -3.93
C PHE A 41 -16.62 4.76 -3.75
N ASP A 42 -16.55 4.31 -2.51
CA ASP A 42 -16.48 2.88 -2.18
C ASP A 42 -17.81 2.17 -2.49
N GLU A 43 -18.95 2.84 -2.29
CA GLU A 43 -20.26 2.29 -2.65
C GLU A 43 -20.41 2.07 -4.15
N LEU A 44 -20.02 3.05 -4.98
CA LEU A 44 -20.15 2.93 -6.43
C LEU A 44 -19.17 1.89 -7.00
N ILE A 45 -17.90 1.93 -6.59
CA ILE A 45 -16.88 1.02 -7.10
C ILE A 45 -17.07 -0.38 -6.54
N GLY A 46 -17.46 -0.52 -5.26
CA GLY A 46 -17.73 -1.82 -4.63
C GLY A 46 -18.84 -2.61 -5.33
N LYS A 47 -19.81 -1.94 -5.96
CA LYS A 47 -20.84 -2.61 -6.79
C LYS A 47 -20.29 -3.22 -8.09
N ARG A 48 -19.14 -2.73 -8.58
CA ARG A 48 -18.53 -3.09 -9.87
C ARG A 48 -17.27 -3.92 -9.72
N TRP A 49 -16.61 -3.79 -8.58
CA TRP A 49 -15.39 -4.49 -8.24
C TRP A 49 -15.70 -5.91 -7.77
N LYS A 50 -14.90 -6.87 -8.25
CA LYS A 50 -14.91 -8.25 -7.75
C LYS A 50 -13.49 -8.53 -7.26
N GLU A 51 -13.36 -8.82 -5.98
CA GLU A 51 -12.04 -9.18 -5.42
C GLU A 51 -11.53 -10.48 -6.03
N GLU A 52 -12.43 -11.40 -6.37
CA GLU A 52 -12.08 -12.70 -6.94
C GLU A 52 -11.38 -12.52 -8.30
N GLY A 53 -10.07 -12.78 -8.33
CA GLY A 53 -9.23 -12.70 -9.53
C GLY A 53 -8.49 -11.37 -9.71
N ALA A 54 -8.79 -10.34 -8.91
CA ALA A 54 -8.07 -9.07 -8.94
C ALA A 54 -6.97 -8.97 -7.88
N ILE A 55 -7.02 -9.81 -6.84
CA ILE A 55 -6.02 -9.87 -5.78
C ILE A 55 -5.39 -11.26 -5.69
N GLN A 56 -4.08 -11.29 -5.43
CA GLN A 56 -3.33 -12.51 -5.16
C GLN A 56 -2.60 -12.38 -3.83
N LYS A 57 -2.77 -13.35 -2.92
CA LYS A 57 -1.93 -13.45 -1.73
C LYS A 57 -0.53 -13.90 -2.16
N VAL A 58 0.49 -13.11 -1.83
CA VAL A 58 1.89 -13.34 -2.25
C VAL A 58 2.82 -13.65 -1.08
N ASP A 59 2.42 -13.35 0.16
CA ASP A 59 3.13 -13.73 1.38
C ASP A 59 2.13 -13.80 2.56
N ASP A 60 2.46 -14.59 3.59
CA ASP A 60 1.70 -14.68 4.84
C ASP A 60 1.83 -13.44 5.73
N GLY A 61 2.77 -12.54 5.39
CA GLY A 61 2.85 -11.21 5.94
C GLY A 61 3.71 -11.13 7.17
N PHE A 62 3.12 -10.75 8.31
CA PHE A 62 3.88 -10.60 9.55
C PHE A 62 4.58 -11.91 9.92
N LYS A 63 5.91 -11.85 10.06
CA LYS A 63 6.75 -12.97 10.49
C LYS A 63 7.38 -12.63 11.82
N ASP A 64 6.95 -13.34 12.86
CA ASP A 64 7.52 -13.18 14.19
C ASP A 64 9.03 -13.51 14.18
N GLY A 65 9.80 -12.68 14.87
CA GLY A 65 11.26 -12.70 14.86
C GLY A 65 11.90 -11.99 13.66
N VAL A 66 11.27 -11.92 12.48
CA VAL A 66 11.82 -11.19 11.32
C VAL A 66 11.67 -9.69 11.52
N PHE A 67 10.48 -9.22 11.87
CA PHE A 67 10.21 -7.80 12.11
C PHE A 67 11.12 -7.23 13.22
N GLN A 68 11.32 -8.00 14.30
CA GLN A 68 12.14 -7.63 15.45
C GLN A 68 13.63 -7.51 15.11
N ARG A 69 14.12 -8.14 14.03
CA ARG A 69 15.51 -7.96 13.56
C ARG A 69 15.75 -6.59 12.93
N TYR A 70 14.71 -5.94 12.42
CA TYR A 70 14.83 -4.59 11.86
C TYR A 70 14.90 -3.53 12.95
N GLN A 71 14.23 -3.74 14.09
CA GLN A 71 14.13 -2.80 15.22
C GLN A 71 15.48 -2.19 15.65
N PRO A 72 16.55 -2.98 15.87
CA PRO A 72 17.87 -2.44 16.24
C PRO A 72 18.51 -1.55 15.17
N ILE A 73 18.11 -1.68 13.91
CA ILE A 73 18.71 -0.96 12.76
C ILE A 73 17.96 0.35 12.48
N VAL A 74 16.66 0.43 12.81
CA VAL A 74 15.84 1.63 12.56
C VAL A 74 16.47 2.89 13.18
N GLY A 75 17.03 2.79 14.39
CA GLY A 75 17.69 3.93 15.04
C GLY A 75 18.92 4.44 14.29
N ALA A 76 19.67 3.57 13.61
CA ALA A 76 20.80 4.00 12.78
C ALA A 76 20.35 4.78 11.54
N PHE A 77 19.21 4.41 10.95
CA PHE A 77 18.60 5.17 9.85
C PHE A 77 18.09 6.54 10.32
N GLU A 78 17.54 6.63 11.52
CA GLU A 78 17.12 7.90 12.12
C GLU A 78 18.30 8.86 12.34
N GLU A 79 19.42 8.36 12.88
CA GLU A 79 20.61 9.17 13.08
C GLU A 79 21.27 9.61 11.76
N MET A 80 21.23 8.74 10.74
CA MET A 80 21.64 9.09 9.38
C MET A 80 20.76 10.22 8.82
N GLU A 81 19.44 10.12 8.93
CA GLU A 81 18.49 11.15 8.49
C GLU A 81 18.76 12.49 9.18
N LYS A 82 18.91 12.51 10.52
CA LYS A 82 19.27 13.71 11.28
C LYS A 82 20.59 14.33 10.81
N THR A 83 21.56 13.51 10.45
CA THR A 83 22.86 13.98 9.95
C THR A 83 22.72 14.63 8.58
N ILE A 84 21.99 13.99 7.66
CA ILE A 84 21.73 14.53 6.32
C ILE A 84 20.98 15.87 6.43
N LEU A 85 19.95 15.95 7.28
CA LEU A 85 19.17 17.18 7.45
C LEU A 85 20.02 18.35 7.97
N LYS A 86 20.98 18.10 8.87
CA LYS A 86 21.92 19.14 9.33
C LYS A 86 22.83 19.67 8.21
N VAL A 87 23.23 18.80 7.27
CA VAL A 87 24.06 19.18 6.12
C VAL A 87 23.24 19.91 5.06
N ALA A 88 22.01 19.46 4.79
CA ALA A 88 21.13 20.03 3.76
C ALA A 88 20.54 21.41 4.11
N HIS A 89 20.59 21.83 5.37
CA HIS A 89 20.15 23.16 5.83
C HIS A 89 21.29 24.20 5.92
N ASN A 90 22.52 23.84 5.54
CA ASN A 90 23.68 24.75 5.41
C ASN A 90 24.04 24.96 3.94
#